data_AF-A0A7X7B530-F1
#
_entry.id   AF-A0A7X7B530-F1
#
_cell.length_a   1.000
_cell.length_b   1.000
_cell.length_c   1.000
_cell.angle_alpha   90.00
_cell.angle_beta   90.00
_cell.angle_gamma   90.00
#
_symmetry.space_group_name_H-M   'P 1'
#
loop_
_entity.id
_entity.type
_entity.pdbx_description
1 polymer ?
#
loop_
_entity_poly.entity_id
_entity_poly.type
_entity_poly.pdbx_seq_one_letter_code
_entity_poly.pdbx_strand_id
1 'polypeptide(L)'
;LMATREFYGEKEFLRLINLYKEKTLNLPAIRGIDRSDQNAFNVLYAKGAVLLHQLQIMIGAERFKELLKNIHRKKIKNTLDFMDELTSLTSEETSNKFSKLLDL
;
A
#
# COMPACT_ATOMS: atom_id res chain seq x y z
N LEU A 1 -4.75 8.21 -2.22
CA LEU A 1 -6.21 8.06 -2.08
C LEU A 1 -6.78 8.64 -0.77
N MET A 2 -6.01 8.82 0.31
CA MET A 2 -6.54 9.45 1.55
C MET A 2 -7.07 10.87 1.30
N ALA A 3 -6.38 11.70 0.52
CA ALA A 3 -6.85 13.02 0.13
C ALA A 3 -8.19 12.96 -0.64
N THR A 4 -8.38 11.93 -1.46
CA THR A 4 -9.65 11.73 -2.17
C THR A 4 -10.81 11.57 -1.20
N ARG A 5 -10.64 10.75 -0.15
CA ARG A 5 -11.63 10.56 0.90
C ARG A 5 -11.93 11.87 1.63
N GLU A 6 -10.91 12.67 1.89
CA GLU A 6 -11.04 13.94 2.62
C GLU A 6 -11.75 15.04 1.82
N PHE A 7 -11.37 15.23 0.55
CA PHE A 7 -11.90 16.32 -0.27
C PHE A 7 -13.16 15.95 -1.07
N TYR A 8 -13.33 14.68 -1.43
CA TYR A 8 -14.42 14.20 -2.30
C TYR A 8 -15.33 13.17 -1.62
N GLY A 9 -15.04 12.83 -0.36
CA GLY A 9 -15.88 11.95 0.47
C GLY A 9 -15.66 10.46 0.27
N GLU A 10 -16.26 9.68 1.16
CA GLU A 10 -16.10 8.21 1.20
C GLU A 10 -16.60 7.53 -0.07
N LYS A 11 -17.70 8.02 -0.66
CA LYS A 11 -18.30 7.42 -1.86
C LYS A 11 -17.32 7.42 -3.03
N GLU A 12 -16.66 8.53 -3.28
CA GLU A 12 -15.71 8.65 -4.40
C GLU A 12 -14.43 7.86 -4.15
N PHE A 13 -13.95 7.87 -2.90
CA PHE A 13 -12.86 7.00 -2.48
C PHE A 13 -13.18 5.52 -2.73
N LEU A 14 -14.35 5.04 -2.30
CA LEU A 14 -14.78 3.66 -2.46
C LEU A 14 -14.92 3.28 -3.95
N ARG A 15 -15.45 4.20 -4.77
CA ARG A 15 -15.52 4.01 -6.22
C ARG A 15 -14.13 3.78 -6.82
N LEU A 16 -13.16 4.63 -6.49
CA LEU A 16 -11.79 4.55 -7.03
C LEU A 16 -11.03 3.32 -6.53
N ILE A 17 -11.10 3.00 -5.24
CA ILE A 17 -10.39 1.83 -4.70
C ILE A 17 -10.96 0.53 -5.25
N ASN A 18 -12.28 0.44 -5.49
CA ASN A 18 -12.89 -0.73 -6.09
C ASN A 18 -12.50 -0.87 -7.57
N LEU A 19 -12.46 0.23 -8.31
CA LEU A 19 -11.93 0.23 -9.68
C LEU A 19 -10.48 -0.26 -9.74
N TYR A 20 -9.63 0.14 -8.78
CA TYR A 20 -8.25 -0.37 -8.72
C TYR A 20 -8.21 -1.84 -8.34
N LYS A 21 -9.03 -2.30 -7.39
CA LYS A 21 -9.12 -3.73 -7.06
C LYS A 21 -9.42 -4.56 -8.30
N GLU A 22 -10.45 -4.22 -9.07
CA GLU A 22 -10.82 -4.92 -10.31
C GLU A 22 -9.68 -4.95 -11.33
N LYS A 23 -8.99 -3.82 -11.54
CA LYS A 23 -7.86 -3.72 -12.46
C LYS A 23 -6.63 -4.53 -12.04
N THR A 24 -6.52 -4.89 -10.78
CA THR A 24 -5.30 -5.48 -10.20
C THR A 24 -5.37 -6.99 -9.99
N LEU A 25 -6.53 -7.62 -10.22
CA LEU A 25 -6.77 -9.05 -9.97
C LEU A 25 -5.77 -9.98 -10.67
N ASN A 26 -5.37 -9.65 -11.91
CA ASN A 26 -4.49 -10.48 -12.74
C ASN A 26 -3.12 -9.83 -13.01
N LEU A 27 -2.76 -8.81 -12.23
CA LEU A 27 -1.46 -8.16 -12.37
C LEU A 27 -0.37 -8.93 -11.63
N PRO A 28 0.87 -8.94 -12.14
CA PRO A 28 1.99 -9.59 -11.47
C PRO A 28 2.29 -8.96 -10.09
N ALA A 29 3.10 -9.65 -9.30
CA ALA A 29 3.56 -9.19 -8.00
C ALA A 29 4.23 -7.82 -8.09
N ILE A 30 4.14 -7.03 -7.01
CA ILE A 30 4.87 -5.76 -6.93
C ILE A 30 6.37 -6.02 -6.75
N ARG A 31 6.73 -7.02 -5.94
CA ARG A 31 8.12 -7.34 -5.68
C ARG A 31 8.78 -7.87 -6.95
N GLY A 32 9.87 -7.21 -7.35
CA GLY A 32 10.66 -7.62 -8.51
C GLY A 32 10.07 -7.27 -9.88
N ILE A 33 9.00 -6.46 -9.95
CA ILE A 33 8.47 -5.99 -11.23
C ILE A 33 9.53 -5.21 -12.02
N ASP A 34 9.74 -5.59 -13.28
CA ASP A 34 10.56 -4.79 -14.19
C ASP A 34 9.81 -3.51 -14.54
N ARG A 35 10.47 -2.36 -14.41
CA ARG A 35 9.89 -1.06 -14.77
C ARG A 35 9.63 -0.93 -16.28
N SER A 36 10.25 -1.78 -17.09
CA SER A 36 10.02 -1.87 -18.53
C SER A 36 8.81 -2.73 -18.89
N ASP A 37 8.27 -3.51 -17.95
CA ASP A 37 7.08 -4.34 -18.17
C ASP A 37 5.87 -3.45 -18.53
N GLN A 38 5.10 -3.88 -19.53
CA GLN A 38 3.89 -3.18 -19.98
C GLN A 38 2.86 -2.96 -18.85
N ASN A 39 2.87 -3.80 -17.82
CA ASN A 39 2.00 -3.71 -16.65
C ASN A 39 2.62 -2.93 -15.48
N ALA A 40 3.90 -2.55 -15.55
CA ALA A 40 4.63 -1.92 -14.44
C ALA A 40 3.89 -0.70 -13.88
N PHE A 41 3.32 0.12 -14.76
CA PHE A 41 2.53 1.28 -14.34
C PHE A 41 1.32 0.87 -13.49
N ASN A 42 0.52 -0.10 -13.95
CA ASN A 42 -0.67 -0.54 -13.23
C ASN A 42 -0.31 -1.25 -11.91
N VAL A 43 0.78 -2.02 -11.89
CA VAL A 43 1.31 -2.67 -10.69
C VAL A 43 1.72 -1.62 -9.65
N LEU A 44 2.55 -0.65 -10.04
CA LEU A 44 3.10 0.31 -9.09
C LEU A 44 2.05 1.31 -8.58
N TYR A 45 1.15 1.79 -9.46
CA TYR A 45 0.21 2.85 -9.09
C TYR A 45 -1.17 2.35 -8.64
N ALA A 46 -1.73 1.32 -9.29
CA ALA A 46 -3.04 0.78 -8.89
C ALA A 46 -2.89 -0.29 -7.81
N LYS A 47 -2.08 -1.33 -8.05
CA LYS A 47 -1.90 -2.43 -7.07
C LYS A 47 -1.26 -1.92 -5.80
N GLY A 48 -0.22 -1.07 -5.90
CA GLY A 48 0.39 -0.40 -4.75
C GLY A 48 -0.63 0.36 -3.89
N ALA A 49 -1.56 1.11 -4.50
CA ALA A 49 -2.59 1.82 -3.77
C ALA A 49 -3.61 0.88 -3.08
N VAL A 50 -3.97 -0.23 -3.73
CA VAL A 50 -4.85 -1.26 -3.16
C VAL A 50 -4.20 -1.91 -1.95
N LEU A 51 -2.94 -2.32 -2.06
CA LEU A 51 -2.23 -2.97 -0.95
C LEU A 51 -2.01 -2.01 0.23
N LEU A 52 -1.66 -0.75 -0.02
CA LEU A 52 -1.55 0.26 1.04
C LEU A 52 -2.89 0.51 1.74
N HIS A 53 -4.00 0.44 1.01
CA HIS A 53 -5.33 0.51 1.63
C HIS A 53 -5.65 -0.73 2.46
N GLN A 54 -5.29 -1.93 1.99
CA GLN A 54 -5.42 -3.15 2.79
C GLN A 54 -4.59 -3.07 4.08
N LEU A 55 -3.36 -2.55 4.00
CA LEU A 55 -2.53 -2.28 5.17
C LEU A 55 -3.22 -1.32 6.14
N GLN A 56 -3.76 -0.21 5.64
CA GLN A 56 -4.52 0.74 6.46
C GLN A 56 -5.70 0.07 7.18
N ILE A 57 -6.43 -0.83 6.50
CA ILE A 57 -7.52 -1.60 7.12
C ILE A 57 -6.97 -2.52 8.22
N MET A 58 -5.86 -3.23 7.95
CA MET A 58 -5.26 -4.18 8.90
C MET A 58 -4.77 -3.50 10.19
N ILE A 59 -4.15 -2.33 10.07
CA ILE A 59 -3.47 -1.70 11.22
C ILE A 59 -4.25 -0.53 11.84
N GLY A 60 -5.31 -0.08 11.16
CA GLY A 60 -6.13 1.06 11.55
C GLY A 60 -5.57 2.40 11.04
N ALA A 61 -6.45 3.40 10.94
CA ALA A 61 -6.14 4.69 10.34
C ALA A 61 -5.06 5.49 11.10
N GLU A 62 -5.06 5.45 12.44
CA GLU A 62 -4.11 6.22 13.24
C GLU A 62 -2.68 5.65 13.14
N ARG A 63 -2.52 4.33 13.28
CA ARG A 63 -1.21 3.68 13.06
C ARG A 63 -0.74 3.86 11.61
N PHE A 64 -1.63 3.82 10.63
CA PHE A 64 -1.26 4.09 9.25
C PHE A 64 -0.74 5.52 9.04
N LYS A 65 -1.40 6.53 9.64
CA LYS A 65 -0.88 7.91 9.61
C LYS A 65 0.47 8.03 10.30
N GLU A 66 0.65 7.37 11.44
CA GLU A 66 1.93 7.35 12.16
C GLU A 66 3.05 6.70 11.34
N LEU A 67 2.77 5.58 10.69
CA LEU A 67 3.68 4.93 9.74
C LEU A 67 4.13 5.91 8.64
N LEU A 68 3.18 6.59 8.00
CA LEU A 68 3.50 7.58 6.95
C LEU A 68 4.34 8.76 7.48
N LYS A 69 4.04 9.24 8.69
CA LYS A 69 4.85 10.27 9.36
C LYS A 69 6.26 9.78 9.60
N ASN A 70 6.43 8.55 10.10
CA ASN A 70 7.75 7.99 10.39
C ASN A 70 8.57 7.76 9.12
N ILE A 71 7.95 7.24 8.06
CA ILE A 71 8.58 7.11 6.73
C ILE A 71 9.11 8.47 6.26
N HIS A 72 8.30 9.52 6.35
CA HIS A 72 8.72 10.86 5.93
C HIS A 72 9.83 11.45 6.79
N ARG A 73 9.77 11.27 8.12
CA ARG A 73 10.76 11.81 9.08
C ARG A 73 12.09 11.07 8.99
N LYS A 74 12.05 9.74 8.95
CA LYS A 74 13.25 8.87 8.87
C LYS A 74 13.83 8.78 7.45
N LYS A 75 13.18 9.38 6.45
CA LYS A 75 13.60 9.36 5.03
C LYS A 75 13.78 7.93 4.52
N ILE A 76 12.85 7.04 4.87
CA ILE A 76 12.81 5.66 4.40
C ILE A 76 12.62 5.66 2.88
N LYS A 77 13.52 4.98 2.15
CA LYS A 77 13.56 4.97 0.67
C LYS A 77 13.48 3.58 0.05
N ASN A 78 13.58 2.53 0.84
CA ASN A 78 13.58 1.16 0.36
C ASN A 78 12.53 0.33 1.13
N THR A 79 12.19 -0.82 0.56
CA THR A 79 11.16 -1.70 1.11
C THR A 79 11.60 -2.34 2.43
N LEU A 80 12.89 -2.64 2.63
CA LEU A 80 13.37 -3.28 3.86
C LEU A 80 13.14 -2.38 5.08
N ASP A 81 13.61 -1.14 5.01
CA ASP A 81 13.42 -0.14 6.07
C ASP A 81 11.93 0.15 6.32
N PHE A 82 11.10 0.09 5.27
CA PHE A 82 9.65 0.21 5.40
C PHE A 82 9.05 -0.97 6.20
N MET A 83 9.50 -2.20 5.93
CA MET A 83 9.01 -3.38 6.66
C MET A 83 9.46 -3.36 8.12
N ASP A 84 10.68 -2.90 8.39
CA ASP A 84 11.20 -2.75 9.76
C ASP A 84 10.38 -1.72 10.56
N GLU A 85 10.06 -0.58 9.94
CA GLU A 85 9.19 0.43 10.55
C GLU A 85 7.78 -0.12 10.81
N LEU A 86 7.22 -0.86 9.85
CA LEU A 86 5.91 -1.49 10.01
C LEU A 86 5.90 -2.49 11.17
N THR A 87 6.93 -3.34 11.27
CA THR A 87 7.10 -4.29 12.37
C THR A 87 7.19 -3.57 13.71
N SER A 88 8.00 -2.51 13.80
CA SER A 88 8.18 -1.72 15.03
C SER A 88 6.88 -1.06 15.50
N LEU A 89 6.00 -0.64 14.58
CA LEU A 89 4.76 0.06 14.90
C LEU A 89 3.58 -0.89 15.18
N THR A 90 3.67 -2.14 14.72
CA THR A 90 2.57 -3.10 14.75
C THR A 90 3.01 -4.42 15.38
N SER A 91 3.33 -5.42 14.56
CA SER A 91 3.84 -6.72 14.97
C SER A 91 4.52 -7.41 13.79
N GLU A 92 5.38 -8.38 14.09
CA GLU A 92 6.01 -9.23 13.08
C GLU A 92 4.95 -9.98 12.24
N GLU A 93 3.87 -10.45 12.86
CA GLU A 93 2.76 -11.10 12.17
C GLU A 93 2.12 -10.17 11.11
N THR A 94 1.87 -8.91 11.46
CA THR A 94 1.27 -7.92 10.55
C THR A 94 2.21 -7.62 9.39
N SER A 95 3.49 -7.42 9.69
CA SER A 95 4.53 -7.17 8.70
C SER A 95 4.67 -8.35 7.72
N ASN A 96 4.67 -9.58 8.23
CA ASN A 96 4.70 -10.80 7.42
C ASN A 96 3.46 -10.96 6.54
N LYS A 97 2.26 -10.64 7.05
CA LYS A 97 1.03 -10.62 6.24
C LYS A 97 1.14 -9.62 5.10
N PHE A 98 1.61 -8.40 5.37
CA PHE A 98 1.78 -7.39 4.34
C PHE A 98 2.88 -7.76 3.32
N SER A 99 3.99 -8.35 3.77
CA SER A 99 5.06 -8.83 2.88
C SER A 99 4.53 -9.81 1.85
N LYS A 100 3.71 -10.78 2.28
CA LYS A 100 3.07 -11.76 1.40
C LYS A 100 2.19 -11.09 0.35
N LEU A 101 1.49 -10.00 0.68
CA LEU A 101 0.69 -9.26 -0.30
C LEU A 101 1.53 -8.62 -1.41
N LEU A 102 2.79 -8.30 -1.15
CA LEU A 102 3.71 -7.75 -2.17
C LEU A 102 4.17 -8.81 -3.17
N ASP A 103 4.07 -10.10 -2.81
CA ASP A 103 4.44 -11.27 -3.61
C ASP A 103 3.28 -11.86 -4.43
N LEU A 104 2.04 -11.46 -4.13
CA LEU A 104 0.84 -11.79 -4.90
C LEU A 104 0.69 -10.79 -6.04
#